data_AF-A0A101GXV8-F1
#
_entry.id   AF-A0A101GXV8-F1
#
_cell.length_a   1.000
_cell.length_b   1.000
_cell.length_c   1.000
_cell.angle_alpha   90.00
_cell.angle_beta   90.00
_cell.angle_gamma   90.00
#
_symmetry.space_group_name_H-M   'P 1'
#
loop_
_entity.id
_entity.type
_entity.pdbx_description
1 polymer ?
#
loop_
_entity_poly.entity_id
_entity_poly.type
_entity_poly.pdbx_seq_one_letter_code
_entity_poly.pdbx_strand_id
1 'polypeptide(L)' 'LEDIYQVSDRMMVLRHGRKVCDTPVTGDIDSFREHVVAYIVGARDDFAEEGSDQS' A
#
# COMPACT_ATOMS: atom_id res chain seq x y z
N LEU A 1 5.85 2.02 -11.10
CA LEU A 1 4.48 1.59 -10.72
C LEU A 1 3.71 1.11 -11.95
N GLU A 2 3.84 1.81 -13.09
CA GLU A 2 3.28 1.41 -14.39
C GLU A 2 3.58 -0.04 -14.79
N ASP A 3 4.84 -0.46 -14.78
CA ASP A 3 5.18 -1.83 -15.18
C ASP A 3 4.55 -2.89 -14.27
N ILE A 4 4.52 -2.63 -12.95
CA ILE A 4 3.92 -3.53 -11.96
C ILE A 4 2.41 -3.58 -12.14
N TYR A 5 1.78 -2.42 -12.37
CA TYR A 5 0.36 -2.28 -12.62
C TYR A 5 -0.09 -3.07 -13.85
N GLN A 6 0.70 -3.09 -14.92
CA GLN A 6 0.35 -3.77 -16.16
C GLN A 6 0.38 -5.30 -16.08
N VAL A 7 1.15 -5.88 -15.15
CA VAL A 7 1.42 -7.33 -15.13
C VAL A 7 0.92 -8.05 -13.88
N SER A 8 0.56 -7.32 -12.82
CA SER A 8 0.26 -7.91 -11.52
C SER A 8 -1.24 -7.94 -11.26
N ASP A 9 -1.76 -9.03 -10.69
CA ASP A 9 -3.15 -9.08 -10.21
C ASP A 9 -3.33 -8.41 -8.85
N ARG A 10 -2.25 -8.36 -8.04
CA ARG A 10 -2.22 -7.78 -6.69
C ARG A 10 -0.91 -7.07 -6.42
N MET A 11 -0.95 -6.08 -5.53
CA MET A 11 0.21 -5.37 -5.04
C MET A 11 0.24 -5.35 -3.52
N MET A 12 1.43 -5.59 -2.94
CA MET A 12 1.70 -5.39 -1.52
C MET A 12 2.74 -4.30 -1.35
N VAL A 13 2.58 -3.46 -0.32
CA VAL A 13 3.59 -2.47 0.08
C VAL A 13 4.23 -2.96 1.37
N LEU A 14 5.56 -3.07 1.35
CA LEU A 14 6.37 -3.32 2.53
C LEU A 14 7.13 -2.04 2.89
N ARG A 15 7.03 -1.60 4.15
CA ARG A 15 7.78 -0.48 4.69
C ARG A 15 8.53 -0.94 5.93
N HIS A 16 9.84 -0.71 5.98
CA HIS A 16 10.71 -1.18 7.06
C HIS A 16 10.58 -2.69 7.35
N GLY A 17 10.44 -3.51 6.31
CA GLY A 17 10.29 -4.97 6.44
C GLY A 17 8.90 -5.44 6.90
N ARG A 18 7.96 -4.52 7.12
CA ARG A 18 6.59 -4.79 7.55
C ARG A 18 5.61 -4.57 6.40
N LYS A 19 4.64 -5.47 6.26
CA LYS A 19 3.51 -5.28 5.35
C LYS A 19 2.62 -4.15 5.87
N VAL A 20 2.32 -3.18 5.00
CA VAL A 20 1.47 -2.02 5.31
C VAL A 20 0.27 -1.87 4.37
N CYS A 21 0.24 -2.62 3.26
CA CYS A 21 -0.88 -2.66 2.31
C CYS A 21 -0.91 -3.99 1.54
N ASP A 22 -2.12 -4.44 1.16
CA ASP A 22 -2.38 -5.54 0.22
C ASP A 22 -3.67 -5.30 -0.54
N THR A 23 -3.54 -4.95 -1.81
CA THR A 23 -4.66 -4.46 -2.62
C THR A 23 -4.65 -5.12 -4.00
N PRO A 24 -5.81 -5.46 -4.58
CA PRO A 24 -5.88 -5.90 -5.97
C PRO A 24 -5.48 -4.76 -6.91
N VAL A 25 -4.80 -5.10 -8.00
CA VAL A 25 -4.44 -4.13 -9.06
C VAL A 25 -5.65 -3.98 -9.98
N THR A 26 -6.40 -2.90 -9.81
CA THR A 26 -7.65 -2.66 -10.53
C THR A 26 -7.87 -1.16 -10.74
N GLY A 27 -8.77 -0.82 -11.66
CA GLY A 27 -9.21 0.56 -11.89
C GLY A 27 -8.36 1.28 -12.95
N ASP A 28 -8.13 2.58 -12.72
CA ASP A 28 -7.22 3.41 -13.51
C ASP A 28 -5.87 3.58 -12.78
N ILE A 29 -4.82 3.80 -13.56
CA ILE A 29 -3.46 3.84 -13.03
C ILE A 29 -3.18 5.06 -12.15
N ASP A 30 -3.81 6.20 -12.41
CA ASP A 30 -3.58 7.42 -11.65
C ASP A 30 -4.15 7.27 -10.23
N SER A 31 -5.40 6.81 -10.12
CA SER A 31 -6.04 6.50 -8.83
C SER A 31 -5.29 5.41 -8.07
N PHE A 32 -4.87 4.34 -8.76
CA PHE A 32 -4.10 3.26 -8.13
C PHE A 32 -2.76 3.77 -7.61
N ARG A 33 -2.06 4.58 -8.39
CA ARG A 33 -0.77 5.18 -8.00
C ARG A 33 -0.95 6.06 -6.76
N GLU A 34 -1.93 6.95 -6.74
CA GLU A 34 -2.20 7.81 -5.59
C GLU A 34 -2.50 6.99 -4.33
N HIS A 35 -3.30 5.94 -4.48
CA HIS A 35 -3.62 5.03 -3.40
C HIS A 35 -2.37 4.35 -2.82
N VAL A 36 -1.54 3.74 -3.66
CA VAL A 36 -0.32 3.02 -3.24
C VAL A 36 0.74 3.97 -2.66
N VAL A 37 0.90 5.16 -3.24
CA VAL A 37 1.87 6.17 -2.76
C VAL A 37 1.60 6.57 -1.33
N ALA A 38 0.33 6.66 -0.91
CA ALA A 38 -0.03 6.97 0.48
C ALA A 38 0.60 5.97 1.49
N TYR A 39 0.70 4.69 1.13
CA TYR A 39 1.36 3.67 1.96
C TYR A 39 2.88 3.75 1.91
N ILE A 40 3.44 4.04 0.73
CA ILE A 40 4.89 4.19 0.55
C ILE A 40 5.43 5.34 1.40
N VAL A 41 4.74 6.49 1.42
CA VAL A 41 5.13 7.66 2.22
C VAL A 41 4.74 7.56 3.69
N GLY A 42 3.98 6.53 4.07
CA GLY A 42 3.54 6.30 5.44
C GLY A 42 2.36 7.17 5.89
N ALA A 43 1.60 7.76 4.96
CA ALA A 43 0.35 8.44 5.26
C ALA A 43 -0.79 7.45 5.56
N ARG A 44 -0.64 6.18 5.15
CA ARG A 44 -1.55 5.07 5.45
C ARG A 44 -0.76 3.82 5.86
N ASP A 45 -1.35 3.02 6.74
CA ASP A 45 -0.86 1.69 7.13
C ASP A 45 -2.07 0.86 7.58
N ASP A 46 -2.55 -0.03 6.70
CA ASP A 46 -3.73 -0.86 6.97
C ASP A 46 -3.42 -2.00 7.95
N PHE A 47 -2.14 -2.27 8.17
CA PHE A 47 -1.66 -3.34 9.02
C PHE A 47 -1.08 -2.78 10.32
N ALA A 48 -1.21 -1.48 10.59
CA ALA A 48 -0.89 -0.87 11.88
C ALA A 48 -1.55 -1.69 13.00
N GLU A 49 -0.77 -2.11 13.99
CA GLU A 49 -1.36 -2.75 15.15
C GLU A 49 -2.15 -1.64 15.86
N GLU A 50 -3.43 -1.88 16.14
CA GLU A 50 -4.27 -0.94 16.86
C GLU A 50 -3.59 -0.59 18.19
N GLY A 51 -3.05 0.62 18.29
CA GLY A 51 -2.65 1.25 19.55
C GLY A 51 -1.43 0.64 20.25
N SER A 52 -0.25 1.17 19.94
CA SER A 52 0.64 1.62 21.03
C SER A 52 0.01 2.86 21.67
N ASP A 53 -1.12 2.68 22.34
CA ASP A 53 -1.55 3.54 23.44
C ASP A 53 -1.27 2.75 24.72
N GLN A 54 0.01 2.68 25.07
CA GLN A 54 0.45 2.32 26.42
C GLN A 54 1.13 3.56 27.00
N SER A 55 0.31 4.34 27.73
CA SER A 55 0.61 4.99 29.03
C SER A 55 2.00 5.59 29.25
#